data_AF-A0AAU9Y3X5-F1
#
_entry.id   AF-A0AAU9Y3X5-F1
#
_cell.length_a   1.000
_cell.length_b   1.000
_cell.length_c   1.000
_cell.angle_alpha   90.00
_cell.angle_beta   90.00
_cell.angle_gamma   90.00
#
_symmetry.space_group_name_H-M   'P 1'
#
loop_
_entity.id
_entity.type
_entity.pdbx_description
1 polymer ?
#
loop_
_entity_poly.entity_id
_entity_poly.type
_entity_poly.pdbx_seq_one_letter_code
_entity_poly.pdbx_strand_id
1 'polypeptide(L)'
;MMSAQETADKLNNSLPIHLTASNVQQNPEFVKLLMSLTRHLTDSGMSVAVHKDMLQAEDALREQKLKYLQIWTLYSELKDLLIEYDIKKQDVHPSSATLQLYEALKVSLAQAEALDYIDFHPEGGEQSATLLGLKAEQLLAGEHQRKSLHQSFQQSIIPELETRLRSKCETLASFHKPTKQAENEQLSFAKATQLPAFLENEKQLLDQEKKQLHHNHMLRDKQFTQLYEVNHLCGHFVLVLMQSLQILQKLMADHQLQSQAKHDRVMAEWLAAKCDAMCLKVRYY
;
A
#
# COMPACT_ATOMS: atom_id res chain seq x y z
N MET A 1 -7.42 -32.09 19.73
CA MET A 1 -8.49 -31.19 19.25
C MET A 1 -8.01 -29.77 19.47
N MET A 2 -8.01 -28.92 18.46
CA MET A 2 -7.65 -27.51 18.64
C MET A 2 -8.72 -26.81 19.49
N SER A 3 -8.28 -25.89 20.36
CA SER A 3 -9.18 -25.04 21.15
C SER A 3 -9.99 -24.10 20.23
N ALA A 4 -11.21 -23.75 20.64
CA ALA A 4 -12.03 -22.76 19.92
C ALA A 4 -11.33 -21.40 19.82
N GLN A 5 -10.50 -21.05 20.81
CA GLN A 5 -9.67 -19.85 20.81
C GLN A 5 -8.55 -19.94 19.75
N GLU A 6 -7.83 -21.07 19.71
CA GLU A 6 -6.76 -21.30 18.73
C GLU A 6 -7.27 -21.31 17.28
N THR A 7 -8.50 -21.76 17.09
CA THR A 7 -9.14 -21.79 15.75
C THR A 7 -9.54 -20.39 15.31
N ALA A 8 -10.06 -19.57 16.24
CA ALA A 8 -10.32 -18.15 15.99
C ALA A 8 -9.04 -17.39 15.66
N ASP A 9 -7.96 -17.60 16.43
CA ASP A 9 -6.69 -16.92 16.22
C ASP A 9 -6.07 -17.26 14.86
N LYS A 10 -6.12 -18.52 14.43
CA LYS A 10 -5.63 -18.91 13.09
C LYS A 10 -6.42 -18.25 11.96
N LEU A 11 -7.74 -18.18 12.06
CA LEU A 11 -8.59 -17.54 11.05
C LEU A 11 -8.39 -16.02 11.01
N ASN A 12 -8.30 -15.37 12.17
CA ASN A 12 -8.06 -13.93 12.28
C ASN A 12 -6.66 -13.50 11.80
N ASN A 13 -5.70 -14.42 11.79
CA ASN A 13 -4.36 -14.16 11.26
C ASN A 13 -4.26 -14.40 9.75
N SER A 14 -5.16 -15.22 9.19
CA SER A 14 -5.09 -15.62 7.78
C SER A 14 -6.07 -14.87 6.89
N LEU A 15 -7.11 -14.27 7.48
CA LEU A 15 -8.14 -13.51 6.79
C LEU A 15 -8.37 -12.19 7.54
N PRO A 16 -8.77 -11.10 6.84
CA PRO A 16 -9.09 -9.81 7.46
C PRO A 16 -10.47 -9.86 8.16
N ILE A 17 -10.61 -10.75 9.13
CA ILE A 17 -11.84 -10.98 9.89
C ILE A 17 -11.56 -10.98 11.39
N HIS A 18 -12.59 -10.70 12.18
CA HIS A 18 -12.55 -10.77 13.64
C HIS A 18 -13.58 -11.79 14.14
N LEU A 19 -13.08 -12.94 14.59
CA LEU A 19 -13.85 -14.00 15.22
C LEU A 19 -13.47 -14.12 16.69
N THR A 20 -14.48 -14.25 17.56
CA THR A 20 -14.30 -14.65 18.96
C THR A 20 -14.50 -16.16 19.13
N ALA A 21 -13.98 -16.75 20.21
CA ALA A 21 -14.20 -18.18 20.49
C ALA A 21 -15.69 -18.53 20.67
N SER A 22 -16.51 -17.58 21.11
CA SER A 22 -17.97 -17.74 21.16
C SER A 22 -18.57 -17.92 19.75
N ASN A 23 -18.11 -17.13 18.77
CA ASN A 23 -18.57 -17.27 17.38
C ASN A 23 -18.16 -18.59 16.75
N VAL A 24 -16.97 -19.10 17.08
CA VAL A 24 -16.48 -20.40 16.62
C VAL A 24 -17.32 -21.55 17.19
N GLN A 25 -17.75 -21.45 18.44
CA GLN A 25 -18.60 -22.46 19.07
C GLN A 25 -20.05 -22.41 18.57
N GLN A 26 -20.57 -21.22 18.29
CA GLN A 26 -21.95 -21.04 17.83
C GLN A 26 -22.13 -21.43 16.35
N ASN A 27 -21.12 -21.27 15.50
CA ASN A 27 -21.25 -21.45 14.04
C ASN A 27 -20.15 -22.35 13.44
N PRO A 28 -20.16 -23.67 13.72
CA PRO A 28 -19.10 -24.58 13.29
C PRO A 28 -19.00 -24.78 11.77
N GLU A 29 -20.13 -24.73 11.04
CA GLU A 29 -20.11 -24.87 9.57
C GLU A 29 -19.53 -23.63 8.87
N PHE A 30 -19.77 -22.44 9.42
CA PHE A 30 -19.18 -21.20 8.93
C PHE A 30 -17.65 -21.20 9.12
N VAL A 31 -17.17 -21.74 10.24
CA VAL A 31 -15.72 -21.92 10.50
C VAL A 31 -15.08 -22.85 9.47
N LYS A 32 -15.76 -23.94 9.07
CA LYS A 32 -15.26 -24.83 8.00
C LYS A 32 -15.18 -24.12 6.64
N LEU A 33 -16.16 -23.27 6.32
CA LEU A 33 -16.14 -22.47 5.10
C LEU A 33 -14.96 -21.48 5.11
N LEU A 34 -14.76 -20.76 6.21
CA LEU A 34 -13.65 -19.82 6.36
C LEU A 34 -12.29 -20.51 6.28
N MET A 35 -12.16 -21.68 6.89
CA MET A 35 -10.96 -22.53 6.76
C MET A 35 -10.70 -22.93 5.30
N SER A 36 -11.75 -23.19 4.52
CA SER A 36 -11.62 -23.48 3.09
C SER A 36 -11.22 -22.24 2.30
N LEU A 37 -11.77 -21.07 2.64
CA LEU A 37 -11.44 -19.79 2.02
C LEU A 37 -9.98 -19.38 2.25
N THR A 38 -9.41 -19.68 3.42
CA THR A 38 -7.99 -19.45 3.72
C THR A 38 -7.04 -20.14 2.72
N ARG A 39 -7.46 -21.21 2.04
CA ARG A 39 -6.64 -21.87 1.01
C ARG A 39 -6.59 -21.11 -0.31
N HIS A 40 -7.54 -20.22 -0.53
CA HIS A 40 -7.72 -19.49 -1.78
C HIS A 40 -7.48 -18.00 -1.64
N LEU A 41 -7.40 -17.48 -0.42
CA LEU A 41 -7.23 -16.05 -0.13
C LEU A 41 -5.91 -15.77 0.60
N THR A 42 -5.29 -14.65 0.27
CA THR A 42 -4.16 -14.07 1.02
C THR A 42 -4.66 -13.28 2.23
N ASP A 43 -3.72 -12.93 3.12
CA ASP A 43 -3.88 -12.03 4.26
C ASP A 43 -4.53 -10.68 3.92
N SER A 44 -4.33 -10.21 2.70
CA SER A 44 -4.91 -9.01 2.09
C SER A 44 -6.31 -9.21 1.49
N GLY A 45 -6.84 -10.43 1.48
CA GLY A 45 -8.15 -10.76 0.90
C GLY A 45 -8.15 -10.94 -0.62
N MET A 46 -6.99 -11.05 -1.26
CA MET A 46 -6.89 -11.34 -2.69
C MET A 46 -6.86 -12.85 -2.96
N SER A 47 -7.32 -13.28 -4.14
CA SER A 47 -7.15 -14.68 -4.56
C SER A 47 -5.66 -15.00 -4.72
N VAL A 48 -5.23 -16.17 -4.24
CA VAL A 48 -3.84 -16.63 -4.35
C VAL A 48 -3.36 -16.65 -5.81
N ALA A 49 -4.25 -17.01 -6.75
CA ALA A 49 -3.92 -17.01 -8.18
C ALA A 49 -3.63 -15.57 -8.68
N VAL A 50 -4.52 -14.63 -8.36
CA VAL A 50 -4.37 -13.22 -8.75
C VAL A 50 -3.13 -12.60 -8.09
N HIS A 51 -2.86 -12.93 -6.83
CA HIS A 51 -1.67 -12.45 -6.14
C HIS A 51 -0.38 -12.96 -6.81
N LYS A 52 -0.36 -14.23 -7.23
CA LYS A 52 0.77 -14.81 -7.97
C LYS A 52 0.96 -14.11 -9.32
N ASP A 53 -0.12 -13.92 -10.08
CA ASP A 53 -0.06 -13.24 -11.38
C ASP A 53 0.40 -11.78 -11.24
N MET A 54 -0.06 -11.10 -10.19
CA MET A 54 0.37 -9.75 -9.84
C MET A 54 1.87 -9.69 -9.54
N LEU A 55 2.40 -10.62 -8.73
CA LEU A 55 3.84 -10.69 -8.45
C LEU A 55 4.65 -10.94 -9.73
N GLN A 56 4.19 -11.84 -10.60
CA GLN A 56 4.84 -12.10 -11.89
C GLN A 56 4.84 -10.87 -12.80
N ALA A 57 3.73 -10.15 -12.87
CA ALA A 57 3.61 -8.90 -13.62
C ALA A 57 4.51 -7.79 -13.04
N GLU A 58 4.62 -7.68 -11.71
CA GLU A 58 5.52 -6.74 -11.06
C GLU A 58 6.99 -7.04 -11.35
N ASP A 59 7.40 -8.31 -11.32
CA ASP A 59 8.76 -8.73 -11.63
C ASP A 59 9.09 -8.48 -13.10
N ALA A 60 8.19 -8.82 -14.03
CA ALA A 60 8.35 -8.53 -15.45
C ALA A 60 8.44 -7.01 -15.72
N LEU A 61 7.58 -6.22 -15.07
CA LEU A 61 7.62 -4.76 -15.17
C LEU A 61 8.93 -4.20 -14.62
N ARG A 62 9.44 -4.74 -13.51
CA ARG A 62 10.73 -4.32 -12.93
C ARG A 62 11.88 -4.59 -13.89
N GLU A 63 11.89 -5.75 -14.53
CA GLU A 63 12.90 -6.10 -15.54
C GLU A 63 12.86 -5.17 -16.76
N GLN A 64 11.66 -4.90 -17.30
CA GLN A 64 11.49 -4.00 -18.44
C GLN A 64 11.88 -2.56 -18.09
N LYS A 65 11.49 -2.08 -16.90
CA LYS A 65 11.91 -0.75 -16.41
C LYS A 65 13.43 -0.64 -16.29
N LEU A 66 14.10 -1.69 -15.78
CA LEU A 66 15.55 -1.70 -15.65
C LEU A 66 16.22 -1.62 -17.03
N LYS A 67 15.77 -2.44 -17.99
CA LYS A 67 16.28 -2.41 -19.38
C LYS A 67 16.07 -1.03 -20.02
N TYR A 68 14.87 -0.46 -19.89
CA TYR A 68 14.56 0.87 -20.41
C TYR A 68 15.46 1.94 -19.80
N LEU A 69 15.62 1.95 -18.46
CA LEU A 69 16.45 2.94 -17.78
C LEU A 69 17.92 2.82 -18.18
N GLN A 70 18.46 1.61 -18.34
CA GLN A 70 19.82 1.40 -18.83
C GLN A 70 20.04 2.00 -20.22
N ILE A 71 19.14 1.71 -21.17
CA ILE A 71 19.23 2.24 -22.54
C ILE A 71 19.06 3.76 -22.53
N TRP A 72 18.09 4.26 -21.76
CA TRP A 72 17.80 5.69 -21.67
C TRP A 72 18.97 6.48 -21.08
N THR A 73 19.60 5.98 -20.02
CA THR A 73 20.79 6.63 -19.43
C THR A 73 21.93 6.71 -20.45
N LEU A 74 22.22 5.62 -21.17
CA LEU A 74 23.26 5.64 -22.21
C LEU A 74 22.91 6.64 -23.32
N TYR A 75 21.67 6.63 -23.76
CA TYR A 75 21.17 7.54 -24.79
C TYR A 75 21.26 9.02 -24.37
N SER A 76 20.86 9.35 -23.14
CA SER A 76 20.96 10.72 -22.63
C SER A 76 22.41 11.18 -22.52
N GLU A 77 23.33 10.33 -22.04
CA GLU A 77 24.75 10.69 -21.98
C GLU A 77 25.36 10.90 -23.36
N LEU A 78 25.00 10.06 -24.33
CA LEU A 78 25.46 10.21 -25.72
C LEU A 78 24.98 11.52 -26.34
N LYS A 79 23.73 11.91 -26.08
CA LYS A 79 23.19 13.21 -26.53
C LYS A 79 23.89 14.38 -25.86
N ASP A 80 24.08 14.32 -24.54
CA ASP A 80 24.81 15.36 -23.79
C ASP A 80 26.24 15.53 -24.34
N LEU A 81 26.94 14.41 -24.61
CA LEU A 81 28.27 14.40 -25.17
C LEU A 81 28.32 15.02 -26.58
N LEU A 82 27.34 14.75 -27.44
CA LEU A 82 27.23 15.37 -28.76
C LEU A 82 26.95 16.88 -28.66
N ILE A 83 26.08 17.30 -27.74
CA ILE A 83 25.79 18.73 -27.50
C ILE A 83 27.04 19.47 -27.01
N GLU A 84 27.74 18.92 -26.03
CA GLU A 84 29.00 19.49 -25.54
C GLU A 84 30.06 19.59 -26.63
N TYR A 85 30.14 18.59 -27.50
CA TYR A 85 31.04 18.62 -28.64
C TYR A 85 30.67 19.73 -29.65
N ASP A 86 29.38 19.85 -29.99
CA ASP A 86 28.90 20.89 -30.90
C ASP A 86 29.16 22.31 -30.35
N ILE A 87 29.08 22.49 -29.02
CA ILE A 87 29.48 23.74 -28.34
C ILE A 87 31.00 23.95 -28.44
N LYS A 88 31.82 22.96 -28.05
CA LYS A 88 33.29 23.05 -28.07
C LYS A 88 33.87 23.28 -29.47
N LYS A 89 33.21 22.75 -30.50
CA LYS A 89 33.57 22.94 -31.92
C LYS A 89 33.49 24.42 -32.35
N GLN A 90 32.66 25.23 -31.70
CA GLN A 90 32.55 26.67 -31.98
C GLN A 90 33.74 27.46 -31.42
N ASP A 91 34.32 27.00 -30.30
CA ASP A 91 35.42 27.69 -29.60
C ASP A 91 36.82 27.21 -30.02
N VAL A 92 36.96 25.93 -30.37
CA VAL A 92 38.25 25.30 -30.70
C VAL A 92 38.10 24.46 -31.97
N HIS A 93 38.97 24.67 -32.97
CA HIS A 93 39.00 23.82 -34.15
C HIS A 93 39.45 22.39 -33.78
N PRO A 94 38.56 21.39 -33.83
CA PRO A 94 38.91 20.02 -33.46
C PRO A 94 39.77 19.37 -34.56
N SER A 95 40.54 18.33 -34.20
CA SER A 95 41.30 17.57 -35.20
C SER A 95 40.35 16.89 -36.21
N SER A 96 40.82 16.72 -37.46
CA SER A 96 40.02 16.09 -38.51
C SER A 96 39.57 14.67 -38.15
N ALA A 97 40.36 13.93 -37.36
CA ALA A 97 40.01 12.58 -36.90
C ALA A 97 38.90 12.61 -35.84
N THR A 98 38.94 13.58 -34.91
CA THR A 98 37.90 13.76 -33.89
C THR A 98 36.59 14.16 -34.53
N LEU A 99 36.62 15.03 -35.55
CA LEU A 99 35.42 15.48 -36.26
C LEU A 99 34.71 14.33 -36.99
N GLN A 100 35.45 13.50 -37.70
CA GLN A 100 34.89 12.30 -38.36
C GLN A 100 34.28 11.31 -37.36
N LEU A 101 34.87 11.19 -36.17
CA LEU A 101 34.40 10.28 -35.13
C LEU A 101 33.05 10.72 -34.54
N TYR A 102 32.91 11.99 -34.14
CA TYR A 102 31.65 12.49 -33.57
C TYR A 102 30.55 12.64 -34.63
N GLU A 103 30.89 12.92 -35.89
CA GLU A 103 29.92 12.86 -37.00
C GLU A 103 29.42 11.42 -37.23
N ALA A 104 30.32 10.43 -37.20
CA ALA A 104 29.93 9.03 -37.26
C ALA A 104 29.05 8.61 -36.07
N LEU A 105 29.34 9.11 -34.86
CA LEU A 105 28.52 8.89 -33.67
C LEU A 105 27.10 9.46 -33.86
N LYS A 106 26.99 10.68 -34.38
CA LYS A 106 25.71 11.35 -34.65
C LYS A 106 24.88 10.58 -35.67
N VAL A 107 25.49 10.10 -36.76
CA VAL A 107 24.80 9.28 -37.77
C VAL A 107 24.37 7.94 -37.19
N SER A 108 25.22 7.29 -36.40
CA SER A 108 24.88 6.02 -35.74
C SER A 108 23.73 6.16 -34.74
N LEU A 109 23.71 7.27 -33.97
CA LEU A 109 22.62 7.56 -33.03
C LEU A 109 21.31 7.81 -33.77
N ALA A 110 21.33 8.62 -34.83
CA ALA A 110 20.14 8.88 -35.65
C ALA A 110 19.60 7.60 -36.34
N GLN A 111 20.49 6.69 -36.75
CA GLN A 111 20.10 5.38 -37.28
C GLN A 111 19.43 4.51 -36.21
N ALA A 112 19.97 4.48 -34.99
CA ALA A 112 19.38 3.75 -33.88
C ALA A 112 18.01 4.30 -33.49
N GLU A 113 17.86 5.64 -33.41
CA GLU A 113 16.57 6.29 -33.19
C GLU A 113 15.57 5.92 -34.30
N ALA A 114 15.99 5.99 -35.57
CA ALA A 114 15.14 5.62 -36.69
C ALA A 114 14.69 4.15 -36.65
N LEU A 115 15.54 3.23 -36.17
CA LEU A 115 15.17 1.83 -35.96
C LEU A 115 14.11 1.69 -34.85
N ASP A 116 14.28 2.37 -33.71
CA ASP A 116 13.29 2.34 -32.62
C ASP A 116 11.92 2.88 -33.07
N TYR A 117 11.90 3.91 -33.93
CA TYR A 117 10.65 4.44 -34.51
C TYR A 117 10.02 3.51 -35.55
N ILE A 118 10.81 2.67 -36.22
CA ILE A 118 10.32 1.73 -37.22
C ILE A 118 9.55 0.57 -36.59
N ASP A 119 9.92 0.17 -35.37
CA ASP A 119 9.27 -0.90 -34.62
C ASP A 119 8.00 -0.45 -33.86
N PHE A 120 7.59 0.82 -34.00
CA PHE A 120 6.39 1.35 -33.35
C PHE A 120 5.09 0.84 -34.01
N HIS A 121 4.45 -0.15 -33.38
CA HIS A 121 3.15 -0.70 -33.80
C HIS A 121 2.06 -0.30 -32.79
N PRO A 122 1.27 0.76 -33.03
CA PRO A 122 0.26 1.23 -32.09
C PRO A 122 -0.90 0.23 -31.87
N GLU A 123 -1.11 -0.72 -32.81
CA GLU A 123 -2.20 -1.71 -32.75
C GLU A 123 -1.70 -3.16 -32.88
N GLY A 124 -0.63 -3.57 -32.19
CA GLY A 124 -0.35 -5.00 -31.90
C GLY A 124 -0.38 -6.01 -33.06
N GLY A 125 -0.29 -5.56 -34.31
CA GLY A 125 -0.51 -6.35 -35.52
C GLY A 125 0.78 -6.88 -36.13
N GLU A 126 0.68 -8.03 -36.80
CA GLU A 126 1.80 -8.76 -37.40
C GLU A 126 2.66 -7.92 -38.37
N GLN A 127 3.84 -7.51 -37.89
CA GLN A 127 5.18 -7.51 -38.52
C GLN A 127 5.35 -7.23 -40.03
N SER A 128 4.48 -6.51 -40.72
CA SER A 128 4.62 -6.32 -42.19
C SER A 128 4.60 -4.88 -42.71
N ALA A 129 4.18 -3.90 -41.92
CA ALA A 129 4.15 -2.50 -42.34
C ALA A 129 4.94 -1.62 -41.37
N THR A 130 6.24 -1.53 -41.61
CA THR A 130 7.10 -0.52 -40.98
C THR A 130 6.70 0.88 -41.44
N LEU A 131 7.00 1.90 -40.61
CA LEU A 131 6.78 3.31 -40.97
C LEU A 131 7.41 3.59 -42.35
N LEU A 132 6.58 3.90 -43.37
CA LEU A 132 6.99 4.13 -44.77
C LEU A 132 7.50 2.90 -45.55
N GLY A 133 7.30 1.67 -45.06
CA GLY A 133 7.76 0.45 -45.74
C GLY A 133 9.28 0.23 -45.72
N LEU A 134 9.99 0.96 -44.85
CA LEU A 134 11.44 0.84 -44.63
C LEU A 134 11.75 -0.40 -43.79
N LYS A 135 12.60 -1.29 -44.27
CA LYS A 135 13.06 -2.44 -43.47
C LYS A 135 14.32 -2.09 -42.67
N ALA A 136 14.47 -2.65 -41.48
CA ALA A 136 15.66 -2.47 -40.64
C ALA A 136 16.98 -2.78 -41.39
N GLU A 137 16.96 -3.78 -42.26
CA GLU A 137 18.09 -4.17 -43.11
C GLU A 137 18.56 -3.05 -44.05
N GLN A 138 17.64 -2.19 -44.52
CA GLN A 138 17.94 -1.09 -45.44
C GLN A 138 18.64 0.08 -44.73
N LEU A 139 18.41 0.25 -43.42
CA LEU A 139 19.12 1.25 -42.60
C LEU A 139 20.50 0.77 -42.13
N LEU A 140 20.74 -0.54 -42.13
CA LEU A 140 21.96 -1.15 -41.61
C LEU A 140 23.05 -1.41 -42.65
N ALA A 141 22.81 -1.15 -43.94
CA ALA A 141 23.63 -1.53 -45.10
C ALA A 141 25.09 -0.97 -45.19
N GLY A 142 25.63 -0.38 -44.13
CA GLY A 142 26.98 0.22 -44.05
C GLY A 142 28.00 -0.53 -43.18
N GLU A 143 27.98 -1.86 -43.15
CA GLU A 143 28.72 -2.68 -42.15
C GLU A 143 30.26 -2.61 -42.24
N HIS A 144 30.85 -2.28 -43.39
CA HIS A 144 32.31 -2.28 -43.55
C HIS A 144 33.02 -1.05 -42.95
N GLN A 145 32.38 0.12 -42.93
CA GLN A 145 32.90 1.30 -42.22
C GLN A 145 32.70 1.21 -40.70
N ARG A 146 31.77 0.37 -40.23
CA ARG A 146 31.53 0.17 -38.80
C ARG A 146 32.71 -0.48 -38.07
N LYS A 147 33.48 -1.38 -38.68
CA LYS A 147 34.57 -2.08 -37.98
C LYS A 147 35.70 -1.14 -37.51
N SER A 148 36.11 -0.21 -38.36
CA SER A 148 37.10 0.83 -37.98
C SER A 148 36.53 1.82 -36.98
N LEU A 149 35.25 2.21 -37.14
CA LEU A 149 34.57 3.11 -36.22
C LEU A 149 34.32 2.46 -34.84
N HIS A 150 34.04 1.16 -34.79
CA HIS A 150 33.89 0.40 -33.55
C HIS A 150 35.17 0.43 -32.72
N GLN A 151 36.33 0.28 -33.36
CA GLN A 151 37.61 0.38 -32.66
C GLN A 151 37.84 1.80 -32.11
N SER A 152 37.50 2.84 -32.90
CA SER A 152 37.59 4.23 -32.44
C SER A 152 36.62 4.53 -31.30
N PHE A 153 35.40 4.00 -31.32
CA PHE A 153 34.43 4.12 -30.23
C PHE A 153 34.91 3.41 -28.97
N GLN A 154 35.48 2.21 -29.09
CA GLN A 154 36.04 1.48 -27.95
C GLN A 154 37.21 2.21 -27.28
N GLN A 155 38.03 2.91 -28.06
CA GLN A 155 39.24 3.56 -27.55
C GLN A 155 39.00 4.97 -26.99
N SER A 156 37.91 5.66 -27.39
CA SER A 156 37.70 7.08 -27.03
C SER A 156 36.34 7.35 -26.39
N ILE A 157 35.24 6.97 -27.05
CA ILE A 157 33.88 7.27 -26.60
C ILE A 157 33.49 6.45 -25.37
N ILE A 158 33.79 5.15 -25.35
CA ILE A 158 33.45 4.30 -24.19
C ILE A 158 34.15 4.79 -22.90
N PRO A 159 35.49 5.03 -22.89
CA PRO A 159 36.15 5.56 -21.70
C PRO A 159 35.64 6.94 -21.27
N GLU A 160 35.29 7.82 -22.21
CA GLU A 160 34.72 9.14 -21.91
C GLU A 160 33.34 9.01 -21.26
N LEU A 161 32.48 8.14 -21.80
CA LEU A 161 31.16 7.83 -21.22
C LEU A 161 31.28 7.22 -19.82
N GLU A 162 32.17 6.24 -19.64
CA GLU A 162 32.41 5.61 -18.34
C GLU A 162 32.87 6.65 -17.29
N THR A 163 33.72 7.59 -17.70
CA THR A 163 34.21 8.66 -16.82
C THR A 163 33.08 9.63 -16.44
N ARG A 164 32.24 10.05 -17.40
CA ARG A 164 31.08 10.93 -17.13
C ARG A 164 30.05 10.25 -16.24
N LEU A 165 29.71 8.99 -16.52
CA LEU A 165 28.80 8.19 -15.70
C LEU A 165 29.34 7.99 -14.28
N ARG A 166 30.64 7.69 -14.15
CA ARG A 166 31.32 7.60 -12.85
C ARG A 166 31.17 8.89 -12.04
N SER A 167 31.43 10.04 -12.66
CA SER A 167 31.28 11.35 -12.00
C SER A 167 29.83 11.64 -11.54
N LYS A 168 28.82 11.30 -12.37
CA LYS A 168 27.40 11.43 -11.98
C LYS A 168 27.06 10.52 -10.79
N CYS A 169 27.53 9.27 -10.79
CA CYS A 169 27.36 8.34 -9.68
C CYS A 169 28.01 8.86 -8.37
N GLU A 170 29.21 9.43 -8.46
CA GLU A 170 29.88 10.06 -7.32
C GLU A 170 29.12 11.28 -6.79
N THR A 171 28.54 12.08 -7.69
CA THR A 171 27.69 13.24 -7.33
C THR A 171 26.42 12.78 -6.60
N LEU A 172 25.80 11.70 -7.06
CA LEU A 172 24.64 11.11 -6.37
C LEU A 172 25.01 10.58 -4.98
N ALA A 173 26.18 9.93 -4.87
CA ALA A 173 26.68 9.44 -3.58
C ALA A 173 26.99 10.57 -2.60
N SER A 174 27.57 11.67 -3.08
CA SER A 174 27.87 12.84 -2.24
C SER A 174 26.60 13.60 -1.81
N PHE A 175 25.55 13.62 -2.65
CA PHE A 175 24.25 14.14 -2.25
C PHE A 175 23.60 13.32 -1.13
N HIS A 176 23.66 11.98 -1.23
CA HIS A 176 23.08 11.09 -0.23
C HIS A 176 23.79 11.20 1.14
N LYS A 177 25.12 11.32 1.15
CA LYS A 177 25.91 11.57 2.36
C LYS A 177 26.94 12.68 2.06
N PRO A 178 26.66 13.94 2.42
CA PRO A 178 27.60 15.02 2.21
C PRO A 178 28.81 14.84 3.15
N THR A 179 29.90 14.29 2.62
CA THR A 179 31.16 14.18 3.35
C THR A 179 31.81 15.56 3.47
N LYS A 180 32.21 15.96 4.68
CA LYS A 180 32.84 17.27 4.93
C LYS A 180 34.32 17.36 4.52
N GLN A 181 34.92 16.26 4.06
CA GLN A 181 36.32 16.17 3.61
C GLN A 181 36.38 15.63 2.18
N ALA A 182 37.32 16.15 1.39
CA ALA A 182 37.65 15.66 0.07
C ALA A 182 38.17 14.22 0.18
N GLU A 183 37.31 13.24 -0.08
CA GLU A 183 37.70 11.84 -0.17
C GLU A 183 38.36 11.56 -1.53
N ASN A 184 39.26 10.57 -1.56
CA ASN A 184 39.83 10.06 -2.81
C ASN A 184 38.71 9.58 -3.77
N GLU A 185 38.86 9.84 -5.07
CA GLU A 185 37.94 9.44 -6.15
C GLU A 185 37.63 7.93 -6.13
N GLN A 186 38.58 7.10 -5.72
CA GLN A 186 38.37 5.65 -5.59
C GLN A 186 37.43 5.28 -4.44
N LEU A 187 37.42 6.05 -3.36
CA LEU A 187 36.54 5.84 -2.21
C LEU A 187 35.13 6.38 -2.49
N SER A 188 35.00 7.50 -3.20
CA SER A 188 33.70 8.03 -3.63
C SER A 188 33.00 7.08 -4.61
N PHE A 189 33.72 6.51 -5.57
CA PHE A 189 33.16 5.55 -6.52
C PHE A 189 32.74 4.22 -5.85
N ALA A 190 33.55 3.72 -4.91
CA ALA A 190 33.19 2.53 -4.13
C ALA A 190 31.90 2.75 -3.33
N LYS A 191 31.74 3.94 -2.72
CA LYS A 191 30.50 4.31 -2.03
C LYS A 191 29.31 4.43 -2.98
N ALA A 192 29.51 5.01 -4.17
CA ALA A 192 28.47 5.12 -5.19
C ALA A 192 27.98 3.73 -5.64
N THR A 193 28.90 2.77 -5.80
CA THR A 193 28.56 1.39 -6.19
C THR A 193 27.78 0.65 -5.09
N GLN A 194 28.02 0.98 -3.82
CA GLN A 194 27.30 0.38 -2.69
C GLN A 194 25.95 1.07 -2.40
N LEU A 195 25.73 2.28 -2.92
CA LEU A 195 24.53 3.08 -2.67
C LEU A 195 23.22 2.34 -2.98
N PRO A 196 23.07 1.61 -4.11
CA PRO A 196 21.84 0.86 -4.39
C PRO A 196 21.53 -0.20 -3.33
N ALA A 197 22.55 -0.90 -2.82
CA ALA A 197 22.38 -1.90 -1.77
C ALA A 197 21.95 -1.25 -0.43
N PHE A 198 22.52 -0.08 -0.10
CA PHE A 198 22.08 0.68 1.08
C PHE A 198 20.63 1.13 0.97
N LEU A 199 20.23 1.68 -0.18
CA LEU A 199 18.86 2.12 -0.42
C LEU A 199 17.86 0.96 -0.40
N GLU A 200 18.23 -0.20 -0.95
CA GLU A 200 17.37 -1.38 -0.88
C GLU A 200 17.20 -1.86 0.57
N ASN A 201 18.27 -1.83 1.38
CA ASN A 201 18.18 -2.15 2.80
C ASN A 201 17.30 -1.15 3.57
N GLU A 202 17.44 0.15 3.34
CA GLU A 202 16.59 1.19 3.96
C GLU A 202 15.12 1.02 3.56
N LYS A 203 14.85 0.74 2.29
CA LYS A 203 13.50 0.42 1.80
C LYS A 203 12.94 -0.82 2.48
N GLN A 204 13.72 -1.89 2.63
CA GLN A 204 13.30 -3.11 3.32
C GLN A 204 12.99 -2.84 4.80
N LEU A 205 13.79 -2.01 5.48
CA LEU A 205 13.52 -1.59 6.85
C LEU A 205 12.22 -0.79 6.95
N LEU A 206 12.00 0.16 6.05
CA LEU A 206 10.75 0.92 5.99
C LEU A 206 9.53 0.03 5.71
N ASP A 207 9.66 -0.97 4.83
CA ASP A 207 8.58 -1.93 4.58
C ASP A 207 8.28 -2.79 5.82
N GLN A 208 9.30 -3.17 6.59
CA GLN A 208 9.12 -3.86 7.87
C GLN A 208 8.43 -2.98 8.91
N GLU A 209 8.86 -1.72 9.07
CA GLU A 209 8.22 -0.76 9.96
C GLU A 209 6.77 -0.49 9.56
N LYS A 210 6.49 -0.38 8.26
CA LYS A 210 5.12 -0.23 7.74
C LYS A 210 4.25 -1.43 8.07
N LYS A 211 4.77 -2.66 7.94
CA LYS A 211 4.07 -3.89 8.36
C LYS A 211 3.82 -3.90 9.87
N GLN A 212 4.80 -3.50 10.68
CA GLN A 212 4.64 -3.38 12.13
C GLN A 212 3.59 -2.34 12.51
N LEU A 213 3.59 -1.17 11.85
CA LEU A 213 2.60 -0.12 12.06
C LEU A 213 1.20 -0.62 11.71
N HIS A 214 1.05 -1.33 10.60
CA HIS A 214 -0.23 -1.93 10.20
C HIS A 214 -0.71 -2.97 11.21
N HIS A 215 0.19 -3.82 11.72
CA HIS A 215 -0.13 -4.78 12.78
C HIS A 215 -0.58 -4.08 14.07
N ASN A 216 0.14 -3.03 14.50
CA ASN A 216 -0.24 -2.22 15.65
C ASN A 216 -1.59 -1.53 15.47
N HIS A 217 -1.90 -1.06 14.26
CA HIS A 217 -3.21 -0.51 13.93
C HIS A 217 -4.31 -1.56 14.09
N MET A 218 -4.13 -2.75 13.51
CA MET A 218 -5.08 -3.86 13.67
C MET A 218 -5.29 -4.27 15.13
N LEU A 219 -4.22 -4.33 15.95
CA LEU A 219 -4.35 -4.60 17.39
C LEU A 219 -5.16 -3.53 18.11
N ARG A 220 -4.96 -2.26 17.77
CA ARG A 220 -5.71 -1.14 18.34
C ARG A 220 -7.19 -1.20 17.95
N ASP A 221 -7.48 -1.50 16.69
CA ASP A 221 -8.85 -1.68 16.21
C ASP A 221 -9.54 -2.86 16.90
N LYS A 222 -8.82 -3.97 17.14
CA LYS A 222 -9.32 -5.10 17.94
C LYS A 222 -9.69 -4.66 19.35
N GLN A 223 -8.79 -3.95 20.04
CA GLN A 223 -9.05 -3.43 21.40
C GLN A 223 -10.25 -2.48 21.42
N PHE A 224 -10.35 -1.59 20.42
CA PHE A 224 -11.45 -0.64 20.30
C PHE A 224 -12.78 -1.37 20.11
N THR A 225 -12.85 -2.35 19.20
CA THR A 225 -14.07 -3.13 18.94
C THR A 225 -14.52 -3.88 20.20
N GLN A 226 -13.59 -4.51 20.92
CA GLN A 226 -13.89 -5.19 22.19
C GLN A 226 -14.43 -4.23 23.26
N LEU A 227 -13.84 -3.04 23.39
CA LEU A 227 -14.33 -2.03 24.33
C LEU A 227 -15.73 -1.53 23.94
N TYR A 228 -16.02 -1.38 22.65
CA TYR A 228 -17.35 -1.00 22.17
C TYR A 228 -18.40 -2.08 22.46
N GLU A 229 -18.09 -3.36 22.24
CA GLU A 229 -18.99 -4.47 22.56
C GLU A 229 -19.31 -4.53 24.06
N VAL A 230 -18.29 -4.39 24.92
CA VAL A 230 -18.47 -4.37 26.38
C VAL A 230 -19.27 -3.16 26.83
N ASN A 231 -18.98 -1.98 26.30
CA ASN A 231 -19.69 -0.76 26.66
C ASN A 231 -21.16 -0.80 26.18
N HIS A 232 -21.40 -1.35 24.99
CA HIS A 232 -22.75 -1.57 24.47
C HIS A 232 -23.54 -2.57 25.34
N LEU A 233 -22.92 -3.69 25.73
CA LEU A 233 -23.53 -4.68 26.62
C LEU A 233 -23.86 -4.07 28.00
N CYS A 234 -22.94 -3.28 28.56
CA CYS A 234 -23.14 -2.57 29.83
C CYS A 234 -24.28 -1.55 29.72
N GLY A 235 -24.32 -0.76 28.64
CA GLY A 235 -25.40 0.19 28.38
C GLY A 235 -26.77 -0.49 28.30
N HIS A 236 -26.85 -1.64 27.62
CA HIS A 236 -28.08 -2.42 27.55
C HIS A 236 -28.48 -2.99 28.91
N PHE A 237 -27.52 -3.47 29.71
CA PHE A 237 -27.79 -3.95 31.07
C PHE A 237 -28.32 -2.83 31.98
N VAL A 238 -27.72 -1.64 31.94
CA VAL A 238 -28.18 -0.47 32.72
C VAL A 238 -29.59 -0.06 32.29
N LEU A 239 -29.89 -0.08 30.99
CA LEU A 239 -31.22 0.21 30.47
C LEU A 239 -32.29 -0.74 31.02
N VAL A 240 -32.02 -2.05 30.99
CA VAL A 240 -32.94 -3.08 31.52
C VAL A 240 -33.14 -2.90 33.03
N LEU A 241 -32.08 -2.60 33.77
CA LEU A 241 -32.16 -2.32 35.21
C LEU A 241 -33.03 -1.09 35.50
N MET A 242 -32.86 0.00 34.75
CA MET A 242 -33.71 1.19 34.90
C MET A 242 -35.18 0.90 34.60
N GLN A 243 -35.47 0.09 33.58
CA GLN A 243 -36.84 -0.33 33.28
C GLN A 243 -37.44 -1.16 34.42
N SER A 244 -36.68 -2.10 34.98
CA SER A 244 -37.14 -2.92 36.10
C SER A 244 -37.43 -2.08 37.35
N LEU A 245 -36.57 -1.08 37.63
CA LEU A 245 -36.77 -0.11 38.71
C LEU A 245 -38.02 0.74 38.48
N GLN A 246 -38.26 1.23 37.26
CA GLN A 246 -39.47 1.99 36.94
C GLN A 246 -40.74 1.16 37.13
N ILE A 247 -40.72 -0.11 36.76
CA ILE A 247 -41.85 -1.02 36.96
C ILE A 247 -42.10 -1.23 38.47
N LEU A 248 -41.04 -1.49 39.25
CA LEU A 248 -41.13 -1.61 40.71
C LEU A 248 -41.67 -0.33 41.36
N GLN A 249 -41.21 0.84 40.91
CA GLN A 249 -41.67 2.13 41.44
C GLN A 249 -43.15 2.37 41.16
N LYS A 250 -43.63 2.05 39.95
CA LYS A 250 -45.07 2.10 39.61
C LYS A 250 -45.88 1.15 40.49
N LEU A 251 -45.41 -0.08 40.65
CA LEU A 251 -46.08 -1.08 41.48
C LEU A 251 -46.18 -0.65 42.95
N MET A 252 -45.12 -0.05 43.51
CA MET A 252 -45.16 0.49 44.87
C MET A 252 -46.14 1.67 44.99
N ALA A 253 -46.14 2.60 44.03
CA ALA A 253 -47.07 3.72 44.04
C ALA A 253 -48.53 3.24 43.96
N ASP A 254 -48.81 2.26 43.09
CA ASP A 254 -50.14 1.65 42.97
C ASP A 254 -50.55 0.94 44.26
N HIS A 255 -49.65 0.18 44.90
CA HIS A 255 -49.93 -0.46 46.19
C HIS A 255 -50.16 0.54 47.32
N GLN A 256 -49.40 1.64 47.37
CA GLN A 256 -49.60 2.70 48.36
C GLN A 256 -50.95 3.40 48.15
N LEU A 257 -51.30 3.74 46.91
CA LEU A 257 -52.61 4.31 46.56
C LEU A 257 -53.76 3.37 46.91
N GLN A 258 -53.64 2.07 46.61
CA GLN A 258 -54.63 1.07 46.98
C GLN A 258 -54.76 0.90 48.50
N SER A 259 -53.64 0.92 49.22
CA SER A 259 -53.65 0.86 50.69
C SER A 259 -54.36 2.08 51.26
N GLN A 260 -54.02 3.29 50.79
CA GLN A 260 -54.65 4.53 51.24
C GLN A 260 -56.15 4.54 50.95
N ALA A 261 -56.56 4.15 49.74
CA ALA A 261 -57.97 4.08 49.36
C ALA A 261 -58.78 3.11 50.24
N LYS A 262 -58.17 1.98 50.65
CA LYS A 262 -58.81 1.05 51.61
C LYS A 262 -58.98 1.68 52.99
N HIS A 263 -57.99 2.41 53.49
CA HIS A 263 -58.09 3.10 54.78
C HIS A 263 -59.15 4.20 54.76
N ASP A 264 -59.16 5.03 53.70
CA ASP A 264 -60.13 6.10 53.54
C ASP A 264 -61.56 5.56 53.46
N ARG A 265 -61.76 4.42 52.79
CA ARG A 265 -63.06 3.75 52.73
C ARG A 265 -63.55 3.31 54.11
N VAL A 266 -62.71 2.64 54.90
CA VAL A 266 -63.07 2.20 56.26
C VAL A 266 -63.37 3.40 57.15
N MET A 267 -62.60 4.47 57.03
CA MET A 267 -62.84 5.71 57.78
C MET A 267 -64.17 6.35 57.39
N ALA A 268 -64.49 6.41 56.09
CA ALA A 268 -65.76 6.92 55.61
C ALA A 268 -66.95 6.08 56.10
N GLU A 269 -66.85 4.75 56.05
CA GLU A 269 -67.87 3.83 56.58
C GLU A 269 -68.06 4.02 58.09
N TRP A 270 -66.96 4.17 58.85
CA TRP A 270 -67.02 4.46 60.30
C TRP A 270 -67.66 5.81 60.60
N LEU A 271 -67.31 6.86 59.85
CA LEU A 271 -67.90 8.18 59.99
C LEU A 271 -69.40 8.17 59.63
N ALA A 272 -69.78 7.47 58.56
CA ALA A 272 -71.18 7.30 58.17
C ALA A 272 -71.99 6.59 59.27
N ALA A 273 -71.48 5.47 59.78
CA ALA A 273 -72.12 4.75 60.89
C ALA A 273 -72.24 5.61 62.17
N LYS A 274 -71.25 6.46 62.44
CA LYS A 274 -71.29 7.40 63.57
C LYS A 274 -72.31 8.52 63.35
N CYS A 275 -72.42 9.02 62.13
CA CYS A 275 -73.47 9.98 61.73
C CYS A 275 -74.86 9.35 61.86
N ASP A 276 -75.06 8.13 61.37
CA ASP A 276 -76.34 7.42 61.50
C ASP A 276 -76.71 7.18 62.96
N ALA A 277 -75.73 6.80 63.80
CA ALA A 277 -75.93 6.68 65.24
C ALA A 277 -76.28 8.01 65.91
N MET A 278 -75.69 9.13 65.48
CA MET A 278 -76.07 10.47 65.93
C MET A 278 -77.48 10.85 65.47
N CYS A 279 -77.82 10.61 64.21
CA CYS A 279 -79.16 10.87 63.67
C CYS A 279 -80.23 10.03 64.40
N LEU A 280 -79.91 8.78 64.76
CA LEU A 280 -80.77 7.95 65.60
C LEU A 280 -80.89 8.53 67.02
N LYS A 281 -79.81 8.99 67.64
CA LYS A 281 -79.87 9.68 68.95
C LYS A 281 -80.73 10.94 68.93
N VAL A 282 -80.68 11.71 67.84
CA VAL A 282 -81.50 12.93 67.65
C VAL A 282 -82.97 12.59 67.39
N ARG A 283 -83.28 11.40 66.84
CA ARG A 283 -84.67 10.93 66.63
C ARG A 283 -85.36 10.38 67.88
N TYR A 284 -84.61 10.04 68.93
CA TYR A 284 -85.12 9.51 70.19
C TYR A 284 -85.10 10.55 71.34
N TYR A 285 -84.76 11.80 71.03
CA TYR A 285 -85.00 13.00 71.85
C TYR A 285 -86.09 13.86 71.19
#